data_AF-A0A1F8XH27-F1
#
_entry.id   AF-A0A1F8XH27-F1
#
_cell.length_a   1.000
_cell.length_b   1.000
_cell.length_c   1.000
_cell.angle_alpha   90.00
_cell.angle_beta   90.00
_cell.angle_gamma   90.00
#
_symmetry.space_group_name_H-M   'P 1'
#
loop_
_entity.id
_entity.type
_entity.pdbx_description
1 polymer ?
#
loop_
_entity_poly.entity_id
_entity_poly.type
_entity_poly.pdbx_seq_one_letter_code
_entity_poly.pdbx_strand_id
1 'polypeptide(L)' 'MDTTIRKLDKAAYRKLKARAALTGKTVGEMLNEAIRAYLARPDLLTKQGSLRDLTPENYPKGNERLSEKIDTIVYGA' A
#
# COMPACT_ATOMS: atom_id res chain seq x y z
N MET A 1 17.04 -18.04 -18.27
CA MET A 1 16.49 -16.80 -18.87
C MET A 1 17.37 -15.66 -18.38
N ASP A 2 18.06 -14.97 -19.28
CA ASP A 2 19.02 -13.92 -18.94
C ASP A 2 18.27 -12.60 -18.76
N THR A 3 18.04 -12.17 -17.52
CA THR A 3 17.28 -10.96 -17.24
C THR A 3 18.04 -10.14 -16.21
N THR A 4 18.72 -9.09 -16.68
CA THR A 4 19.45 -8.16 -15.82
C THR A 4 18.50 -7.08 -15.31
N ILE A 5 18.35 -6.96 -13.99
CA ILE A 5 17.62 -5.83 -13.38
C ILE A 5 18.56 -4.63 -13.29
N ARG A 6 18.16 -3.52 -13.92
CA ARG A 6 18.89 -2.24 -13.91
C ARG A 6 18.22 -1.23 -12.98
N LYS A 7 18.95 -0.18 -12.58
CA LYS A 7 18.46 0.93 -11.74
C LYS A 7 17.88 0.48 -10.38
N LEU A 8 18.41 -0.59 -9.79
CA LEU A 8 18.05 -0.98 -8.44
C LEU A 8 18.70 -0.01 -7.43
N ASP A 9 17.92 0.46 -6.47
CA ASP A 9 18.45 1.28 -5.38
C ASP A 9 19.61 0.58 -4.67
N LYS A 10 20.70 1.32 -4.44
CA LYS A 10 21.95 0.77 -3.89
C LYS A 10 21.77 0.28 -2.46
N ALA A 11 20.94 0.97 -1.66
CA ALA A 11 20.68 0.56 -0.28
C ALA A 11 19.80 -0.69 -0.23
N ALA A 12 18.77 -0.76 -1.08
CA ALA A 12 17.92 -1.93 -1.24
C ALA A 12 18.73 -3.17 -1.68
N TYR A 13 19.60 -3.02 -2.68
CA TYR A 13 20.48 -4.11 -3.13
C TYR A 13 21.38 -4.63 -2.01
N ARG A 14 21.99 -3.73 -1.21
CA ARG A 14 22.85 -4.12 -0.09
C ARG A 14 22.08 -4.91 0.98
N LYS A 15 20.87 -4.48 1.32
CA LYS A 15 20.00 -5.19 2.26
C LYS A 15 19.60 -6.57 1.74
N LEU A 16 19.24 -6.67 0.45
CA LEU A 16 18.91 -7.94 -0.20
C LEU A 16 20.12 -8.89 -0.19
N LYS A 17 21.31 -8.39 -0.52
CA LYS A 17 22.56 -9.16 -0.52
C LYS A 17 22.91 -9.67 0.88
N ALA A 18 22.79 -8.83 1.90
CA ALA A 18 23.02 -9.24 3.28
C ALA A 18 22.06 -10.36 3.70
N ARG A 19 20.78 -10.22 3.34
CA ARG A 19 19.77 -11.25 3.65
C ARG A 19 20.02 -12.56 2.93
N ALA A 20 20.39 -12.51 1.64
CA ALA A 20 20.78 -13.68 0.88
C ALA A 20 21.94 -14.45 1.55
N ALA A 21 22.99 -13.74 1.98
CA ALA A 21 24.12 -14.32 2.70
C ALA A 21 23.70 -14.98 4.03
N LEU A 22 22.86 -14.32 4.82
CA LEU A 22 22.37 -14.87 6.10
C LEU A 22 21.52 -16.13 5.92
N THR A 23 20.80 -16.25 4.81
CA THR A 23 19.93 -17.41 4.53
C THR A 23 20.63 -18.50 3.72
N GLY A 24 21.91 -18.34 3.37
CA GLY A 24 22.63 -19.28 2.51
C GLY A 24 22.09 -19.36 1.08
N LYS A 25 21.45 -18.28 0.59
CA LYS A 25 20.83 -18.22 -0.74
C LYS A 25 21.61 -17.29 -1.65
N THR A 26 21.45 -17.47 -2.95
CA THR A 26 21.93 -16.51 -3.95
C THR A 26 21.06 -15.25 -3.95
N VAL A 27 21.60 -14.14 -4.44
CA VAL A 27 20.83 -12.90 -4.60
C VAL A 27 19.66 -13.09 -5.56
N GLY A 28 19.82 -13.93 -6.59
CA GLY A 28 18.75 -14.23 -7.55
C GLY A 28 17.59 -15.00 -6.95
N GLU A 29 17.87 -16.02 -6.11
CA GLU A 29 16.83 -16.74 -5.38
C GLU A 29 16.07 -15.83 -4.43
N MET A 30 16.78 -15.01 -3.66
CA MET A 30 16.17 -14.05 -2.72
C MET A 30 15.29 -13.03 -3.45
N LEU A 31 15.73 -12.56 -4.62
CA LEU A 31 14.97 -11.65 -5.47
C LEU A 31 13.68 -12.32 -6.00
N ASN A 32 13.78 -13.56 -6.49
CA ASN A 32 12.63 -14.32 -6.97
C ASN A 32 11.61 -14.56 -5.86
N GLU A 33 12.07 -14.90 -4.66
CA GLU A 33 11.21 -15.03 -3.48
C GLU A 33 10.54 -13.71 -3.11
N ALA A 34 11.28 -12.60 -3.12
CA ALA A 34 10.72 -11.28 -2.84
C ALA A 34 9.64 -10.89 -3.86
N ILE A 35 9.85 -11.16 -5.15
CA ILE A 35 8.87 -10.90 -6.21
C ILE A 35 7.62 -11.77 -6.00
N ARG A 36 7.78 -13.07 -5.75
CA ARG A 36 6.65 -13.97 -5.47
C ARG A 36 5.86 -13.52 -4.25
N ALA A 37 6.56 -13.17 -3.17
CA ALA A 37 5.92 -12.67 -1.95
C ALA A 37 5.21 -11.33 -2.16
N TYR A 38 5.71 -10.47 -3.06
CA TYR A 38 5.03 -9.22 -3.42
C TYR A 38 3.76 -9.48 -4.23
N LEU A 39 3.83 -10.36 -5.23
CA LEU A 39 2.69 -10.70 -6.10
C LEU A 39 1.61 -11.52 -5.37
N ALA A 40 1.99 -12.31 -4.36
CA ALA A 40 1.05 -13.09 -3.56
C ALA A 40 0.26 -12.25 -2.54
N ARG A 41 0.48 -10.92 -2.47
CA ARG A 41 -0.24 -10.05 -1.53
C ARG A 41 -1.69 -9.87 -2.00
N PRO A 42 -2.69 -10.30 -1.20
CA PRO A 42 -4.10 -10.17 -1.58
C PRO A 42 -4.52 -8.70 -1.75
N ASP A 43 -3.97 -7.77 -0.96
CA ASP A 43 -4.43 -6.38 -0.88
C ASP A 43 -4.01 -5.47 -2.05
N LEU A 44 -3.03 -5.86 -2.89
CA LEU A 44 -2.58 -5.01 -3.99
C LEU A 44 -3.47 -5.11 -5.25
N LEU A 45 -4.33 -6.12 -5.33
CA LEU A 45 -5.21 -6.36 -6.49
C LEU A 45 -6.69 -6.06 -6.23
N THR A 46 -7.11 -5.86 -4.97
CA THR A 46 -8.54 -5.87 -4.60
C THR A 46 -9.02 -4.66 -3.79
N LYS A 47 -8.22 -3.62 -3.56
CA LYS A 47 -8.77 -2.38 -2.98
C LYS A 47 -9.47 -1.51 -4.02
N GLN A 48 -10.42 -2.09 -4.75
CA GLN A 48 -11.57 -1.34 -5.24
C GLN A 48 -12.57 -1.28 -4.08
N GLY A 49 -12.35 -0.36 -3.14
CA GLY A 49 -13.35 -0.10 -2.11
C GLY A 49 -14.62 0.37 -2.82
N SER A 50 -15.70 -0.40 -2.73
CA SER A 50 -16.98 0.02 -3.28
C SER A 50 -17.53 1.14 -2.41
N LEU A 51 -18.16 2.15 -3.01
CA LEU A 51 -18.92 3.13 -2.23
C LEU A 51 -20.04 2.46 -1.42
N ARG A 52 -20.45 1.24 -1.80
CA ARG A 52 -21.41 0.41 -1.06
C ARG A 52 -20.84 -0.17 0.23
N ASP A 53 -19.52 -0.27 0.36
CA ASP A 53 -18.85 -0.84 1.54
C ASP A 53 -18.57 0.23 2.61
N LEU A 54 -18.87 1.51 2.31
CA LEU A 54 -18.74 2.60 3.25
C LEU A 54 -19.87 2.53 4.29
N THR A 55 -19.51 2.27 5.54
CA THR A 55 -20.41 2.45 6.67
C THR A 55 -20.49 3.95 7.01
N PRO A 56 -21.70 4.54 7.11
CA PRO A 56 -21.85 5.92 7.57
C PRO A 56 -21.17 6.11 8.93
N GLU A 57 -20.38 7.17 9.05
CA GLU A 57 -19.78 7.55 10.33
C GLU A 57 -20.89 7.90 11.33
N ASN A 58 -20.78 7.37 12.55
CA ASN A 58 -21.79 7.56 13.58
C ASN A 58 -21.57 8.92 14.26
N TYR A 59 -22.09 9.98 13.64
CA TYR A 59 -21.98 11.33 14.18
C TYR A 59 -22.73 11.44 15.52
N PRO A 60 -22.19 12.22 16.48
CA PRO A 60 -22.86 12.45 17.75
C PRO A 60 -24.18 13.22 17.55
N LYS A 61 -25.12 13.03 18.48
CA LYS A 61 -26.41 13.74 18.48
C LYS A 61 -26.19 15.26 18.44
N GLY A 62 -26.95 15.97 17.59
CA GLY A 62 -26.82 17.42 17.35
C GLY A 62 -26.02 17.80 16.09
N ASN A 63 -25.42 16.81 15.41
CA ASN A 63 -24.66 17.00 14.18
C ASN A 63 -25.43 16.64 12.90
N GLU A 64 -26.75 16.47 12.98
CA GLU A 64 -27.59 16.02 11.86
C GLU A 64 -27.53 16.96 10.64
N ARG A 65 -27.29 18.26 10.89
CA ARG A 65 -27.14 19.31 9.86
C ARG A 65 -25.76 19.96 9.86
N LEU A 66 -24.74 19.25 10.33
CA LEU A 66 -23.40 19.82 10.46
C LEU A 66 -22.83 20.26 9.10
N SER A 67 -23.09 19.49 8.03
CA SER A 67 -22.69 19.86 6.67
C SER A 67 -23.25 21.21 6.24
N GLU A 68 -24.56 21.43 6.43
CA GLU A 68 -25.22 22.70 6.09
C GLU A 68 -24.65 23.89 6.89
N LYS A 69 -24.32 23.67 8.17
CA LYS A 69 -23.66 24.68 9.00
C LYS A 69 -22.26 25.02 8.50
N ILE A 70 -21.48 24.00 8.12
CA ILE A 70 -20.14 24.18 7.55
C ILE A 70 -20.26 24.93 6.22
N ASP A 71 -21.18 24.54 5.35
CA ASP A 71 -21.38 25.19 4.06
C ASP A 71 -21.73 26.68 4.22
N THR A 72 -22.58 27.00 5.20
CA THR A 72 -22.93 28.39 5.52
C THR A 72 -21.72 29.19 6.01
N ILE A 73 -20.84 28.59 6.82
CA ILE A 73 -19.65 29.26 7.37
C ILE A 73 -18.57 29.44 6.29
N VAL A 74 -18.34 28.42 5.47
CA VAL A 74 -17.23 28.37 4.51
C VAL A 74 -17.58 29.07 3.21
N TYR A 75 -18.80 28.85 2.71
CA TYR A 75 -19.26 29.34 1.41
C TYR A 75 -20.27 30.49 1.52
N GLY A 76 -20.72 30.83 2.73
CA GLY A 76 -21.48 32.06 3.01
C GLY A 76 -22.98 32.01 2.71
N ALA A 77 -23.43 31.12 1.83
CA ALA A 77 -24.78 31.07 1.26
C ALA A 77 -25.27 32.41 0.67
#